data_AF-A0A958FVC7-F1
#
_entry.id   AF-A0A958FVC7-F1
#
_cell.length_a   1.000
_cell.length_b   1.000
_cell.length_c   1.000
_cell.angle_alpha   90.00
_cell.angle_beta   90.00
_cell.angle_gamma   90.00
#
_symmetry.space_group_name_H-M   'P 1'
#
loop_
_entity.id
_entity.type
_entity.pdbx_description
1 polymer ?
#
loop_
_entity_poly.entity_id
_entity_poly.type
_entity_poly.pdbx_seq_one_letter_code
_entity_poly.pdbx_strand_id
1 'polypeptide(L)'
;MIKKQLIPVIVMLLVFCTAGGAQIRNAEFEVHNRGMLWETMKDNGTIGAPDPLDQFAFYPSMDWPGGPDELLLKDEQRSYMAGAGLWMGGMLNGSVFFTENGPFQLVDDGTFEGIEKIENYLENPGYNPNEAEERIIARFVTSKNIRVERTSRVWSFPGINNFVIIEYVFTNQNSSAVNDFYVGFPYLIRPSYQDLLAHNGWGDDANRADEIVGYDTTRALLYAYDDTPNFSLPGDVGNYVPDYDELRTTGYAGYSVLYAD
;
A
#
# COMPACT_ATOMS: atom_id res chain seq x y z
N MET A 1 -14.51 55.51 0.65
CA MET A 1 -14.24 55.53 2.11
C MET A 1 -15.00 54.39 2.77
N ILE A 2 -14.31 53.32 3.16
CA ILE A 2 -14.91 52.23 3.94
C ILE A 2 -15.25 52.79 5.32
N LYS A 3 -16.49 52.63 5.79
CA LYS A 3 -16.87 53.07 7.14
C LYS A 3 -16.00 52.31 8.15
N LYS A 4 -15.41 53.01 9.13
CA LYS A 4 -14.50 52.42 10.14
C LYS A 4 -15.10 51.21 10.89
N GLN A 5 -16.43 51.10 10.94
CA GLN A 5 -17.16 49.99 11.55
C GLN A 5 -17.17 48.69 10.73
N LEU A 6 -16.85 48.74 9.43
CA LEU A 6 -16.78 47.56 8.54
C LEU A 6 -15.40 46.88 8.56
N ILE A 7 -14.37 47.58 9.03
CA ILE A 7 -12.99 47.07 9.09
C ILE A 7 -12.89 45.80 9.98
N PRO A 8 -13.43 45.73 11.21
CA PRO A 8 -13.34 44.52 12.02
C PRO A 8 -14.09 43.33 11.41
N VAL A 9 -15.20 43.58 10.71
CA VAL A 9 -15.97 42.52 10.01
C VAL A 9 -15.18 41.96 8.82
N ILE A 10 -14.50 42.83 8.06
CA ILE A 10 -13.65 42.43 6.93
C ILE A 10 -12.42 41.66 7.44
N VAL A 11 -11.80 42.09 8.54
CA VAL A 11 -10.67 41.37 9.16
C VAL A 11 -11.12 40.00 9.69
N MET A 12 -12.29 39.92 10.33
CA MET A 12 -12.85 38.66 10.81
C MET A 12 -13.17 37.70 9.64
N LEU A 13 -13.76 38.19 8.55
CA LEU A 13 -14.01 37.39 7.34
C LEU A 13 -12.72 36.92 6.67
N LEU A 14 -11.68 37.76 6.61
CA LEU A 14 -10.37 37.37 6.09
C LEU A 14 -9.69 36.27 6.94
N VAL A 15 -9.81 36.36 8.26
CA VAL A 15 -9.30 35.32 9.19
C VAL A 15 -10.07 34.01 9.04
N PHE A 16 -11.40 34.06 8.85
CA PHE A 16 -12.21 32.86 8.60
C PHE A 16 -11.94 32.24 7.22
N CYS A 17 -11.67 33.05 6.18
CA CYS A 17 -11.27 32.54 4.86
C CYS A 17 -9.91 31.83 4.88
N THR A 18 -9.00 32.16 5.80
CA THR A 18 -7.72 31.45 5.96
C THR A 18 -7.80 30.20 6.84
N ALA A 19 -8.89 30.03 7.61
CA ALA A 19 -9.02 28.96 8.60
C ALA A 19 -9.91 27.78 8.16
N GLY A 20 -10.50 27.84 6.96
CA GLY A 20 -11.56 26.91 6.53
C GLY A 20 -11.18 25.93 5.41
N GLY A 21 -9.91 25.75 5.10
CA GLY A 21 -9.50 24.65 4.23
C GLY A 21 -9.34 23.38 5.07
N ALA A 22 -10.17 22.36 4.83
CA ALA A 22 -9.78 21.00 5.19
C ALA A 22 -8.40 20.76 4.55
N GLN A 23 -7.36 20.70 5.36
CA GLN A 23 -6.01 20.46 4.85
C GLN A 23 -6.00 19.03 4.33
N ILE A 24 -6.04 18.86 3.00
CA ILE A 24 -5.74 17.59 2.38
C ILE A 24 -4.30 17.28 2.76
N ARG A 25 -4.13 16.29 3.65
CA ARG A 25 -2.82 15.84 4.08
C ARG A 25 -2.30 14.82 3.07
N ASN A 26 -1.17 15.13 2.45
CA ASN A 26 -0.40 14.13 1.74
C ASN A 26 0.35 13.29 2.78
N ALA A 27 0.18 11.97 2.75
CA ALA A 27 0.88 11.07 3.65
C ALA A 27 2.40 11.16 3.39
N GLU A 28 3.20 11.29 4.45
CA GLU A 28 4.64 11.12 4.35
C GLU A 28 4.95 9.63 4.15
N PHE A 29 6.04 9.32 3.46
CA PHE A 29 6.39 7.95 3.14
C PHE A 29 7.89 7.76 3.02
N GLU A 30 8.30 6.53 3.23
CA GLU A 30 9.67 6.05 3.08
C GLU A 30 9.64 4.79 2.23
N VAL A 31 10.75 4.51 1.55
CA VAL A 31 10.85 3.36 0.65
C VAL A 31 11.94 2.43 1.17
N HIS A 32 11.61 1.15 1.30
CA HIS A 32 12.63 0.10 1.36
C HIS A 32 13.23 0.02 -0.04
N ASN A 33 14.50 0.40 -0.17
CA ASN A 33 15.18 0.48 -1.46
C ASN A 33 16.58 -0.13 -1.41
N ARG A 34 16.89 -0.90 -0.37
CA ARG A 34 18.10 -1.72 -0.33
C ARG A 34 17.87 -3.05 -1.01
N GLY A 35 18.74 -3.38 -1.97
CA GLY A 35 18.78 -4.72 -2.56
C GLY A 35 17.72 -4.91 -3.66
N MET A 36 17.06 -6.06 -3.64
CA MET A 36 16.20 -6.57 -4.71
C MET A 36 14.71 -6.57 -4.36
N LEU A 37 14.29 -6.13 -3.18
CA LEU A 37 12.88 -6.10 -2.79
C LEU A 37 12.52 -4.71 -2.28
N TRP A 38 11.72 -4.00 -3.06
CA TRP A 38 11.39 -2.61 -2.78
C TRP A 38 9.91 -2.44 -2.45
N GLU A 39 9.62 -1.59 -1.46
CA GLU A 39 8.25 -1.34 -1.00
C GLU A 39 8.14 0.05 -0.37
N THR A 40 7.02 0.73 -0.64
CA THR A 40 6.70 2.05 -0.11
C THR A 40 5.83 1.95 1.13
N MET A 41 6.29 2.55 2.22
CA MET A 41 5.64 2.52 3.53
C MET A 41 5.20 3.93 3.89
N LYS A 42 3.91 4.15 4.15
CA LYS A 42 3.36 5.48 4.46
C LYS A 42 3.06 5.65 5.94
N ASP A 43 3.21 6.87 6.45
CA ASP A 43 3.03 7.24 7.86
C ASP A 43 1.60 7.00 8.40
N ASN A 44 0.63 6.95 7.50
CA ASN A 44 -0.77 6.68 7.80
C ASN A 44 -1.16 5.20 7.80
N GLY A 45 -0.19 4.28 7.72
CA GLY A 45 -0.45 2.85 7.73
C GLY A 45 -0.77 2.24 6.36
N THR A 46 -0.96 3.06 5.33
CA THR A 46 -1.07 2.59 3.94
C THR A 46 0.30 2.17 3.38
N ILE A 47 0.28 1.33 2.34
CA ILE A 47 1.44 0.68 1.71
C ILE A 47 1.32 0.85 0.18
N GLY A 48 2.43 0.84 -0.53
CA GLY A 48 2.52 1.08 -1.96
C GLY A 48 2.54 2.56 -2.34
N ALA A 49 2.34 2.85 -3.62
CA ALA A 49 2.48 4.20 -4.17
C ALA A 49 1.65 5.26 -3.40
N PRO A 50 2.14 6.52 -3.28
CA PRO A 50 1.44 7.61 -2.62
C PRO A 50 0.00 7.79 -3.12
N ASP A 51 -0.18 7.79 -4.44
CA ASP A 51 -1.48 7.64 -5.08
C ASP A 51 -1.48 6.34 -5.89
N PRO A 52 -2.10 5.25 -5.38
CA PRO A 52 -2.14 4.00 -6.10
C PRO A 52 -3.04 4.08 -7.34
N LEU A 53 -3.97 5.04 -7.44
CA LEU A 53 -4.84 5.22 -8.61
C LEU A 53 -4.17 6.02 -9.72
N ASP A 54 -3.15 6.82 -9.41
CA ASP A 54 -2.43 7.60 -10.41
C ASP A 54 -1.61 6.68 -11.35
N GLN A 55 -1.97 6.66 -12.62
CA GLN A 55 -1.28 5.95 -13.70
C GLN A 55 0.15 6.47 -13.99
N PHE A 56 0.60 7.51 -13.30
CA PHE A 56 1.96 8.03 -13.41
C PHE A 56 2.77 7.91 -12.11
N ALA A 57 2.19 7.32 -11.04
CA ALA A 57 2.93 7.06 -9.81
C ALA A 57 3.89 5.87 -9.98
N PHE A 58 5.19 6.11 -9.77
CA PHE A 58 6.29 5.17 -10.04
C PHE A 58 6.99 4.65 -8.77
N TYR A 59 6.32 4.74 -7.61
CA TYR A 59 6.86 4.25 -6.35
C TYR A 59 6.59 2.75 -6.19
N PRO A 60 7.52 1.98 -5.60
CA PRO A 60 7.42 0.53 -5.54
C PRO A 60 6.30 0.06 -4.60
N SER A 61 5.68 -1.07 -4.93
CA SER A 61 4.58 -1.70 -4.18
C SER A 61 4.78 -3.23 -4.11
N MET A 62 5.82 -3.69 -3.41
CA MET A 62 6.34 -5.07 -3.35
C MET A 62 7.03 -5.49 -4.65
N ASP A 63 7.81 -4.60 -5.24
CA ASP A 63 8.50 -4.87 -6.49
C ASP A 63 9.69 -5.82 -6.24
N TRP A 64 9.67 -6.95 -6.96
CA TRP A 64 10.77 -7.91 -7.05
C TRP A 64 10.95 -8.38 -8.50
N PRO A 65 12.18 -8.35 -9.07
CA PRO A 65 13.32 -7.63 -8.52
C PRO A 65 12.97 -6.14 -8.36
N GLY A 66 13.50 -5.51 -7.32
CA GLY A 66 13.35 -4.08 -7.07
C GLY A 66 13.73 -3.27 -8.31
N GLY A 67 13.29 -2.01 -8.36
CA GLY A 67 13.52 -1.18 -9.53
C GLY A 67 15.01 -1.18 -9.96
N PRO A 68 15.33 -0.97 -11.25
CA PRO A 68 16.65 -0.49 -11.65
C PRO A 68 16.96 0.85 -10.94
N ASP A 69 18.25 1.22 -10.87
CA ASP A 69 18.68 2.56 -10.42
C ASP A 69 18.00 3.70 -11.23
N GLU A 70 17.55 3.40 -12.45
CA GLU A 70 16.74 4.28 -13.30
C GLU A 70 15.57 3.51 -13.92
N LEU A 71 14.35 3.80 -13.42
CA LEU A 71 13.09 3.50 -14.11
C LEU A 71 12.68 4.72 -14.94
N LEU A 72 12.33 4.53 -16.21
CA LEU A 72 11.90 5.58 -17.13
C LEU A 72 10.39 5.84 -17.07
N LEU A 73 9.57 4.83 -16.76
CA LEU A 73 8.09 4.93 -16.81
C LEU A 73 7.42 4.02 -15.75
N LYS A 74 6.16 4.34 -15.39
CA LYS A 74 5.36 3.52 -14.46
C LYS A 74 5.16 2.08 -14.95
N ASP A 75 5.15 1.89 -16.26
CA ASP A 75 4.92 0.61 -16.92
C ASP A 75 5.95 -0.47 -16.54
N GLU A 76 7.03 -0.05 -15.91
CA GLU A 76 8.11 -0.89 -15.41
C GLU A 76 7.93 -1.33 -13.95
N GLN A 77 6.84 -0.91 -13.28
CA GLN A 77 6.39 -1.48 -12.01
C GLN A 77 6.17 -2.98 -12.19
N ARG A 78 6.63 -3.81 -11.25
CA ARG A 78 6.72 -5.28 -11.42
C ARG A 78 5.76 -6.06 -10.52
N SER A 79 5.15 -5.38 -9.55
CA SER A 79 4.17 -5.97 -8.66
C SER A 79 2.74 -5.80 -9.15
N TYR A 80 1.93 -6.84 -8.96
CA TYR A 80 0.48 -6.77 -9.14
C TYR A 80 -0.23 -6.00 -8.02
N MET A 81 0.45 -5.71 -6.91
CA MET A 81 -0.10 -4.89 -5.83
C MET A 81 0.08 -3.41 -6.18
N ALA A 82 -1.01 -2.66 -6.31
CA ALA A 82 -0.95 -1.20 -6.49
C ALA A 82 -0.83 -0.47 -5.14
N GLY A 83 -1.46 -1.02 -4.10
CA GLY A 83 -1.35 -0.52 -2.74
C GLY A 83 -2.05 -1.45 -1.74
N ALA A 84 -1.78 -1.22 -0.47
CA ALA A 84 -2.43 -1.93 0.62
C ALA A 84 -2.62 -1.02 1.83
N GLY A 85 -3.21 -1.56 2.88
CA GLY A 85 -3.37 -0.80 4.11
C GLY A 85 -3.92 -1.61 5.26
N LEU A 86 -4.65 -0.93 6.12
CA LEU A 86 -5.12 -1.44 7.38
C LEU A 86 -6.57 -1.00 7.63
N TRP A 87 -7.41 -1.97 7.93
CA TRP A 87 -8.75 -1.76 8.45
C TRP A 87 -8.82 -2.24 9.89
N MET A 88 -9.52 -1.51 10.74
CA MET A 88 -9.78 -1.90 12.12
C MET A 88 -11.25 -1.67 12.45
N GLY A 89 -11.81 -2.56 13.26
CA GLY A 89 -13.19 -2.42 13.72
C GLY A 89 -13.43 -3.15 15.02
N GLY A 90 -14.55 -2.84 15.66
CA GLY A 90 -14.96 -3.50 16.90
C GLY A 90 -16.06 -2.75 17.62
N MET A 91 -16.22 -3.03 18.91
CA MET A 91 -17.27 -2.46 19.76
C MET A 91 -16.65 -1.54 20.81
N LEU A 92 -17.03 -0.26 20.75
CA LEU A 92 -16.64 0.75 21.73
C LEU A 92 -17.90 1.36 22.36
N ASN A 93 -18.02 1.28 23.69
CA ASN A 93 -19.18 1.78 24.45
C ASN A 93 -20.55 1.27 23.93
N GLY A 94 -20.59 0.01 23.47
CA GLY A 94 -21.81 -0.62 22.95
C GLY A 94 -22.16 -0.23 21.51
N SER A 95 -21.29 0.52 20.81
CA SER A 95 -21.47 0.87 19.39
C SER A 95 -20.35 0.28 18.53
N VAL A 96 -20.72 -0.19 17.34
CA VAL A 96 -19.76 -0.64 16.33
C VAL A 96 -18.97 0.56 15.81
N PHE A 97 -17.66 0.39 15.64
CA PHE A 97 -16.82 1.33 14.90
C PHE A 97 -16.04 0.62 13.80
N PHE A 98 -15.63 1.42 12.82
CA PHE A 98 -14.73 1.05 11.73
C PHE A 98 -13.79 2.24 11.46
N THR A 99 -12.52 1.95 11.25
CA THR A 99 -11.50 2.93 10.84
C THR A 99 -10.74 2.36 9.66
N GLU A 100 -10.63 3.17 8.61
CA GLU A 100 -10.05 2.76 7.33
C GLU A 100 -8.80 3.56 7.02
N ASN A 101 -7.69 2.84 6.88
CA ASN A 101 -6.43 3.34 6.35
C ASN A 101 -6.03 2.39 5.20
N GLY A 102 -6.95 2.20 4.26
CA GLY A 102 -6.80 1.29 3.12
C GLY A 102 -6.14 1.96 1.90
N PRO A 103 -6.02 1.25 0.77
CA PRO A 103 -5.40 1.77 -0.45
C PRO A 103 -6.23 2.86 -1.16
N PHE A 104 -7.43 3.19 -0.70
CA PHE A 104 -8.27 4.23 -1.30
C PHE A 104 -8.05 5.59 -0.64
N GLN A 105 -8.58 6.65 -1.26
CA GLN A 105 -8.40 8.04 -0.80
C GLN A 105 -9.09 8.37 0.53
N LEU A 106 -9.92 7.46 1.05
CA LEU A 106 -10.53 7.60 2.36
C LEU A 106 -9.55 7.07 3.41
N VAL A 107 -8.93 7.99 4.14
CA VAL A 107 -8.10 7.69 5.30
C VAL A 107 -8.81 8.27 6.52
N ASP A 108 -8.84 7.49 7.60
CA ASP A 108 -9.38 7.94 8.88
C ASP A 108 -8.75 9.27 9.32
N ASP A 109 -9.58 10.19 9.83
CA ASP A 109 -9.18 11.53 10.31
C ASP A 109 -8.45 11.45 11.66
N GLY A 110 -7.41 10.62 11.74
CA GLY A 110 -6.56 10.40 12.90
C GLY A 110 -5.44 11.43 13.04
N THR A 111 -4.56 11.19 14.00
CA THR A 111 -3.29 11.93 14.16
C THR A 111 -2.13 11.05 13.74
N PHE A 112 -1.22 11.59 12.94
CA PHE A 112 -0.10 10.85 12.35
C PHE A 112 1.22 11.46 12.85
N GLU A 113 2.12 10.61 13.32
CA GLU A 113 3.49 10.99 13.66
C GLU A 113 4.36 10.84 12.40
N GLY A 114 5.49 11.56 12.36
CA GLY A 114 6.44 11.46 11.25
C GLY A 114 6.98 10.03 11.10
N ILE A 115 7.16 9.62 9.85
CA ILE A 115 7.72 8.30 9.53
C ILE A 115 9.23 8.28 9.75
N GLU A 116 9.73 7.15 10.22
CA GLU A 116 11.14 6.99 10.59
C GLU A 116 11.75 5.82 9.81
N LYS A 117 12.78 6.11 9.00
CA LYS A 117 13.62 5.09 8.35
C LYS A 117 14.93 4.91 9.12
N ILE A 118 15.27 3.66 9.43
CA ILE A 118 16.50 3.27 10.13
C ILE A 118 17.27 2.30 9.24
N GLU A 119 18.52 2.62 8.95
CA GLU A 119 19.41 1.82 8.10
C GLU A 119 20.41 1.01 8.94
N ASN A 120 20.61 -0.24 8.55
CA ASN A 120 21.53 -1.19 9.19
C ASN A 120 22.30 -1.95 8.10
N TYR A 121 23.00 -1.18 7.27
CA TYR A 121 23.81 -1.75 6.19
C TYR A 121 25.15 -2.28 6.68
N LEU A 122 25.69 -3.26 5.94
CA LEU A 122 26.95 -3.92 6.26
C LEU A 122 28.13 -2.94 6.34
N GLU A 123 28.08 -1.86 5.56
CA GLU A 123 29.08 -0.79 5.52
C GLU A 123 29.01 0.18 6.72
N ASN A 124 27.95 0.15 7.51
CA ASN A 124 27.79 1.05 8.65
C ASN A 124 28.62 0.55 9.87
N PRO A 125 29.37 1.42 10.56
CA PRO A 125 30.17 1.03 11.74
C PRO A 125 29.37 0.39 12.90
N GLY A 126 28.05 0.56 12.90
CA GLY A 126 27.12 0.01 13.89
C GLY A 126 26.30 -1.19 13.38
N TYR A 127 26.70 -1.81 12.27
CA TYR A 127 25.99 -2.95 11.69
C TYR A 127 25.71 -4.05 12.72
N ASN A 128 24.45 -4.46 12.80
CA ASN A 128 23.99 -5.58 13.61
C ASN A 128 23.49 -6.69 12.68
N PRO A 129 24.17 -7.86 12.61
CA PRO A 129 23.75 -8.97 11.75
C PRO A 129 22.44 -9.64 12.17
N ASN A 130 21.93 -9.33 13.38
CA ASN A 130 20.65 -9.86 13.86
C ASN A 130 19.46 -8.93 13.57
N GLU A 131 19.67 -7.83 12.85
CA GLU A 131 18.64 -6.87 12.49
C GLU A 131 18.42 -6.84 10.97
N ALA A 132 17.28 -6.30 10.56
CA ALA A 132 16.93 -6.05 9.15
C ALA A 132 17.90 -5.03 8.51
N GLU A 133 18.02 -5.01 7.19
CA GLU A 133 18.85 -4.01 6.47
C GLU A 133 18.24 -2.61 6.57
N GLU A 134 16.90 -2.53 6.49
CA GLU A 134 16.15 -1.30 6.70
C GLU A 134 14.94 -1.58 7.59
N ARG A 135 14.59 -0.59 8.42
CA ARG A 135 13.35 -0.56 9.17
C ARG A 135 12.62 0.74 8.90
N ILE A 136 11.33 0.66 8.61
CA ILE A 136 10.47 1.83 8.46
C ILE A 136 9.36 1.76 9.50
N ILE A 137 9.27 2.79 10.34
CA ILE A 137 8.35 2.85 11.47
C ILE A 137 7.33 3.96 11.24
N ALA A 138 6.05 3.60 11.23
CA ALA A 138 4.92 4.51 11.18
C ALA A 138 4.12 4.42 12.49
N ARG A 139 3.70 5.57 13.02
CA ARG A 139 2.92 5.67 14.26
C ARG A 139 1.75 6.60 14.04
N PHE A 140 0.56 6.16 14.38
CA PHE A 140 -0.64 6.98 14.25
C PHE A 140 -1.70 6.58 15.26
N VAL A 141 -2.61 7.50 15.54
CA VAL A 141 -3.77 7.29 16.40
C VAL A 141 -5.02 7.53 15.57
N THR A 142 -5.91 6.55 15.51
CA THR A 142 -7.16 6.68 14.76
C THR A 142 -8.14 7.63 15.46
N SER A 143 -9.17 8.07 14.75
CA SER A 143 -10.33 8.81 15.26
C SER A 143 -11.09 8.05 16.37
N LYS A 144 -10.81 6.75 16.55
CA LYS A 144 -11.35 5.89 17.61
C LYS A 144 -10.35 5.64 18.74
N ASN A 145 -9.28 6.44 18.79
CA ASN A 145 -8.29 6.45 19.86
C ASN A 145 -7.59 5.07 20.03
N ILE A 146 -7.32 4.44 18.89
CA ILE A 146 -6.49 3.24 18.79
C ILE A 146 -5.14 3.69 18.24
N ARG A 147 -4.08 3.54 19.03
CA ARG A 147 -2.72 3.79 18.56
C ARG A 147 -2.21 2.57 17.82
N VAL A 148 -1.69 2.79 16.62
CA VAL A 148 -1.03 1.80 15.79
C VAL A 148 0.43 2.17 15.66
N GLU A 149 1.30 1.20 15.88
CA GLU A 149 2.71 1.28 15.53
C GLU A 149 3.00 0.16 14.53
N ARG A 150 3.31 0.52 13.29
CA ARG A 150 3.72 -0.40 12.24
C ARG A 150 5.23 -0.30 12.07
N THR A 151 5.93 -1.42 12.25
CA THR A 151 7.35 -1.51 11.86
C THR A 151 7.49 -2.49 10.71
N SER A 152 7.98 -1.99 9.58
CA SER A 152 8.32 -2.79 8.41
C SER A 152 9.83 -3.06 8.41
N ARG A 153 10.24 -4.30 8.18
CA ARG A 153 11.63 -4.79 8.23
C ARG A 153 11.96 -5.50 6.93
N VAL A 154 13.03 -5.09 6.23
CA VAL A 154 13.45 -5.74 4.99
C VAL A 154 14.78 -6.48 5.16
N TRP A 155 14.84 -7.69 4.62
CA TRP A 155 16.08 -8.40 4.32
C TRP A 155 16.08 -8.66 2.83
N SER A 156 17.03 -8.07 2.11
CA SER A 156 17.10 -8.13 0.65
C SER A 156 18.53 -8.29 0.13
N PHE A 157 19.27 -9.22 0.73
CA PHE A 157 20.62 -9.56 0.31
C PHE A 157 20.60 -10.29 -1.04
N PRO A 158 21.26 -9.76 -2.09
CA PRO A 158 21.34 -10.42 -3.38
C PRO A 158 21.91 -11.85 -3.25
N GLY A 159 21.18 -12.83 -3.80
CA GLY A 159 21.58 -14.23 -3.79
C GLY A 159 21.33 -14.99 -2.47
N ILE A 160 20.65 -14.40 -1.48
CA ILE A 160 20.25 -15.09 -0.24
C ILE A 160 18.72 -15.13 -0.13
N ASN A 161 18.13 -14.24 0.66
CA ASN A 161 16.69 -14.19 0.94
C ASN A 161 16.22 -12.74 0.76
N ASN A 162 15.03 -12.60 0.16
CA ASN A 162 14.37 -11.32 -0.06
C ASN A 162 12.97 -11.39 0.54
N PHE A 163 12.75 -10.70 1.66
CA PHE A 163 11.45 -10.64 2.30
C PHE A 163 11.28 -9.36 3.13
N VAL A 164 10.03 -8.90 3.22
CA VAL A 164 9.61 -7.85 4.15
C VAL A 164 8.73 -8.48 5.22
N ILE A 165 9.04 -8.21 6.49
CA ILE A 165 8.17 -8.52 7.63
C ILE A 165 7.53 -7.21 8.10
N ILE A 166 6.20 -7.21 8.22
CA ILE A 166 5.46 -6.07 8.75
C ILE A 166 4.84 -6.47 10.09
N GLU A 167 5.26 -5.78 11.14
CA GLU A 167 4.76 -5.97 12.49
C GLU A 167 3.86 -4.81 12.88
N TYR A 168 2.72 -5.13 13.50
CA TYR A 168 1.76 -4.15 13.99
C TYR A 168 1.55 -4.32 15.48
N VAL A 169 1.63 -3.20 16.22
CA VAL A 169 1.24 -3.11 17.63
C VAL A 169 0.04 -2.20 17.75
N PHE A 170 -1.07 -2.74 18.27
CA PHE A 170 -2.31 -2.01 18.51
C PHE A 170 -2.48 -1.73 19.99
N THR A 171 -2.69 -0.46 20.35
CA THR A 171 -2.92 -0.04 21.74
C THR A 171 -4.25 0.70 21.84
N ASN A 172 -5.19 0.17 22.63
CA ASN A 172 -6.41 0.88 22.98
C ASN A 172 -6.07 2.01 23.97
N GLN A 173 -6.25 3.27 23.56
CA GLN A 173 -6.01 4.45 24.41
C GLN A 173 -7.31 4.99 25.03
N ASN A 174 -8.45 4.35 24.77
CA ASN A 174 -9.71 4.69 25.41
C ASN A 174 -9.69 4.31 26.90
N SER A 175 -10.49 5.02 27.71
CA SER A 175 -10.74 4.63 29.10
C SER A 175 -11.62 3.37 29.22
N SER A 176 -12.35 3.03 28.16
CA SER A 176 -13.20 1.86 28.05
C SER A 176 -12.55 0.75 27.23
N ALA A 177 -12.88 -0.50 27.52
CA ALA A 177 -12.49 -1.64 26.69
C ALA A 177 -13.08 -1.53 25.29
N VAL A 178 -12.29 -1.96 24.30
CA VAL A 178 -12.78 -2.29 22.96
C VAL A 178 -13.02 -3.78 22.93
N ASN A 179 -14.27 -4.18 22.69
CA ASN A 179 -14.64 -5.59 22.58
C ASN A 179 -14.69 -6.00 21.10
N ASP A 180 -14.49 -7.28 20.83
CA ASP A 180 -14.56 -7.86 19.48
C ASP A 180 -13.72 -7.06 18.47
N PHE A 181 -12.44 -6.85 18.78
CA PHE A 181 -11.54 -6.08 17.92
C PHE A 181 -11.05 -6.94 16.74
N TYR A 182 -11.31 -6.46 15.53
CA TYR A 182 -10.91 -7.09 14.27
C TYR A 182 -9.93 -6.19 13.54
N VAL A 183 -8.95 -6.83 12.88
CA VAL A 183 -7.99 -6.20 12.00
C VAL A 183 -8.10 -6.85 10.62
N GLY A 184 -8.08 -6.03 9.57
CA GLY A 184 -8.08 -6.47 8.18
C GLY A 184 -6.97 -5.76 7.39
N PHE A 185 -6.49 -6.44 6.36
CA PHE A 185 -5.47 -5.92 5.44
C PHE A 185 -6.08 -5.82 4.05
N PRO A 186 -6.66 -4.67 3.68
CA PRO A 186 -7.13 -4.45 2.31
C PRO A 186 -5.94 -4.36 1.35
N TYR A 187 -5.99 -5.13 0.27
CA TYR A 187 -5.01 -5.07 -0.82
C TYR A 187 -5.72 -4.69 -2.12
N LEU A 188 -5.14 -3.75 -2.84
CA LEU A 188 -5.53 -3.39 -4.19
C LEU A 188 -4.58 -4.08 -5.16
N ILE A 189 -5.09 -5.07 -5.87
CA ILE A 189 -4.38 -5.83 -6.90
C ILE A 189 -4.91 -5.47 -8.28
N ARG A 190 -4.02 -5.40 -9.28
CA ARG A 190 -4.38 -5.02 -10.67
C ARG A 190 -3.78 -5.96 -11.71
N PRO A 191 -4.32 -7.17 -11.84
CA PRO A 191 -3.87 -8.11 -12.86
C PRO A 191 -3.96 -7.57 -14.30
N SER A 192 -5.09 -6.98 -14.72
CA SER A 192 -5.29 -6.53 -16.10
C SER A 192 -4.41 -5.33 -16.49
N TYR A 193 -4.24 -4.35 -15.59
CA TYR A 193 -3.34 -3.23 -15.83
C TYR A 193 -1.89 -3.71 -16.03
N GLN A 194 -1.42 -4.63 -15.18
CA GLN A 194 -0.07 -5.16 -15.32
C GLN A 194 0.10 -6.01 -16.59
N ASP A 195 -0.95 -6.72 -17.01
CA ASP A 195 -0.99 -7.50 -18.25
C ASP A 195 -0.89 -6.60 -19.50
N LEU A 196 -1.63 -5.49 -19.53
CA LEU A 196 -1.54 -4.47 -20.59
C LEU A 196 -0.10 -3.93 -20.75
N LEU A 197 0.55 -3.64 -19.63
CA LEU A 197 1.91 -3.08 -19.59
C LEU A 197 2.96 -4.11 -20.00
N ALA A 198 2.94 -5.31 -19.41
CA ALA A 198 3.88 -6.38 -19.70
C ALA A 198 3.82 -6.84 -21.16
N HIS A 199 2.66 -6.71 -21.80
CA HIS A 199 2.44 -7.11 -23.19
C HIS A 199 2.43 -5.95 -24.19
N ASN A 200 2.99 -4.78 -23.85
CA ASN A 200 3.18 -3.65 -24.77
C ASN A 200 1.89 -3.26 -25.53
N GLY A 201 0.77 -3.21 -24.81
CA GLY A 201 -0.53 -2.88 -25.38
C GLY A 201 -1.31 -4.05 -25.98
N TRP A 202 -0.80 -5.30 -25.91
CA TRP A 202 -1.51 -6.52 -26.34
C TRP A 202 -2.40 -7.14 -25.27
N GLY A 203 -2.28 -6.71 -24.01
CA GLY A 203 -3.19 -7.08 -22.93
C GLY A 203 -4.53 -6.34 -23.00
N ASP A 204 -5.32 -6.46 -21.94
CA ASP A 204 -6.67 -5.91 -21.90
C ASP A 204 -6.71 -4.36 -21.79
N ASP A 205 -7.83 -3.72 -22.15
CA ASP A 205 -7.96 -2.24 -22.10
C ASP A 205 -7.83 -1.72 -20.66
N ALA A 206 -7.07 -0.64 -20.43
CA ALA A 206 -6.92 0.00 -19.11
C ALA A 206 -8.26 0.40 -18.45
N ASN A 207 -9.35 0.47 -19.22
CA ASN A 207 -10.69 0.80 -18.75
C ASN A 207 -11.62 -0.41 -18.59
N ARG A 208 -11.16 -1.63 -18.86
CA ARG A 208 -11.92 -2.84 -18.57
C ARG A 208 -11.71 -3.19 -17.10
N ALA A 209 -12.62 -2.67 -16.28
CA ALA A 209 -12.74 -3.00 -14.87
C ALA A 209 -13.54 -4.30 -14.71
N ASP A 210 -13.07 -5.38 -15.35
CA ASP A 210 -13.68 -6.72 -15.32
C ASP A 210 -12.81 -7.74 -14.58
N GLU A 211 -11.85 -7.28 -13.77
CA GLU A 211 -11.17 -8.17 -12.83
C GLU A 211 -12.19 -8.80 -11.87
N ILE A 212 -12.18 -10.13 -11.82
CA ILE A 212 -12.96 -10.89 -10.86
C ILE A 212 -12.10 -11.21 -9.66
N VAL A 213 -12.68 -10.97 -8.48
CA VAL A 213 -12.11 -11.37 -7.19
C VAL A 213 -12.76 -12.69 -6.76
N GLY A 214 -11.93 -13.67 -6.45
CA GLY A 214 -12.32 -14.96 -5.90
C GLY A 214 -11.71 -15.22 -4.53
N TYR A 215 -12.35 -16.10 -3.76
CA TYR A 215 -11.78 -16.65 -2.53
C TYR A 215 -11.87 -18.18 -2.55
N ASP A 216 -10.71 -18.83 -2.50
CA ASP A 216 -10.63 -20.28 -2.34
C ASP A 216 -10.53 -20.64 -0.85
N THR A 217 -11.65 -21.12 -0.31
CA THR A 217 -11.78 -21.56 1.09
C THR A 217 -10.85 -22.72 1.47
N THR A 218 -10.38 -23.52 0.50
CA THR A 218 -9.53 -24.68 0.78
C THR A 218 -8.08 -24.30 1.02
N ARG A 219 -7.67 -23.11 0.56
CA ARG A 219 -6.29 -22.58 0.66
C ARG A 219 -6.23 -21.23 1.38
N ALA A 220 -7.38 -20.77 1.89
CA ALA A 220 -7.59 -19.40 2.34
C ALA A 220 -6.95 -18.35 1.41
N LEU A 221 -7.16 -18.50 0.10
CA LEU A 221 -6.52 -17.70 -0.95
C LEU A 221 -7.52 -16.69 -1.49
N LEU A 222 -7.25 -15.40 -1.29
CA LEU A 222 -7.91 -14.30 -1.99
C LEU A 222 -7.14 -14.00 -3.27
N TYR A 223 -7.79 -13.98 -4.42
CA TYR A 223 -7.13 -13.74 -5.69
C TYR A 223 -7.99 -12.88 -6.61
N ALA A 224 -7.36 -12.12 -7.49
CA ALA A 224 -7.99 -11.47 -8.63
C ALA A 224 -7.42 -12.04 -9.92
N TYR A 225 -8.28 -12.11 -10.93
CA TYR A 225 -7.91 -12.53 -12.28
C TYR A 225 -8.79 -11.80 -13.29
N ASP A 226 -8.29 -11.67 -14.51
CA ASP A 226 -9.05 -11.13 -15.65
C ASP A 226 -10.08 -12.18 -16.15
N ASP A 227 -11.38 -11.83 -16.16
CA ASP A 227 -12.49 -12.71 -16.59
C ASP A 227 -12.81 -12.59 -18.09
N THR A 228 -11.92 -12.03 -18.89
CA THR A 228 -12.07 -11.99 -20.35
C THR A 228 -11.31 -13.13 -21.02
N PRO A 229 -11.89 -14.34 -21.20
CA PRO A 229 -11.36 -15.33 -22.12
C PRO A 229 -11.79 -14.94 -23.55
N ASN A 230 -11.33 -13.80 -24.05
CA ASN A 230 -11.70 -13.38 -25.40
C ASN A 230 -10.83 -14.05 -26.46
N PHE A 231 -11.30 -15.20 -26.93
CA PHE A 231 -10.93 -15.94 -28.15
C PHE A 231 -9.56 -16.62 -28.20
N SER A 232 -9.60 -17.90 -28.66
CA SER A 232 -8.49 -18.63 -29.32
C SER A 232 -7.11 -18.06 -29.02
N LEU A 233 -6.64 -18.33 -27.81
CA LEU A 233 -5.29 -17.98 -27.39
C LEU A 233 -4.33 -18.47 -28.48
N PRO A 234 -3.45 -17.62 -29.03
CA PRO A 234 -2.25 -18.11 -29.71
C PRO A 234 -1.62 -19.17 -28.81
N GLY A 235 -0.97 -20.20 -29.37
CA GLY A 235 -0.43 -21.35 -28.62
C GLY A 235 0.60 -21.03 -27.52
N ASP A 236 0.80 -19.76 -27.20
CA ASP A 236 1.86 -19.18 -26.40
C ASP A 236 1.35 -18.53 -25.10
N VAL A 237 0.03 -18.57 -24.81
CA VAL A 237 -0.55 -18.05 -23.55
C VAL A 237 -0.79 -19.19 -22.56
N GLY A 238 -0.42 -18.98 -21.30
CA GLY A 238 -0.37 -19.98 -20.22
C GLY A 238 0.87 -20.88 -20.25
N ASN A 239 1.80 -20.67 -21.18
CA ASN A 239 2.93 -21.54 -21.43
C ASN A 239 4.26 -20.86 -21.06
N TYR A 240 5.17 -21.63 -20.49
CA TYR A 240 6.59 -21.30 -20.52
C TYR A 240 7.07 -21.48 -21.97
N VAL A 241 7.61 -20.42 -22.58
CA VAL A 241 8.12 -20.41 -23.95
C VAL A 241 9.64 -20.64 -23.90
N PRO A 242 10.13 -21.85 -24.21
CA PRO A 242 11.54 -22.19 -24.01
C PRO A 242 12.51 -21.36 -24.86
N ASP A 243 12.05 -20.90 -26.02
CA ASP A 243 12.85 -20.10 -26.95
C ASP A 243 13.15 -18.69 -26.41
N TYR A 244 12.35 -18.21 -25.45
CA TYR A 244 12.51 -16.91 -24.79
C TYR A 244 12.78 -17.01 -23.29
N ASP A 245 12.82 -18.22 -22.73
CA ASP A 245 12.93 -18.47 -21.28
C ASP A 245 11.87 -17.67 -20.47
N GLU A 246 10.66 -17.55 -21.03
CA GLU A 246 9.63 -16.61 -20.57
C GLU A 246 8.35 -17.35 -20.20
N LEU A 247 7.78 -17.05 -19.03
CA LEU A 247 6.45 -17.52 -18.64
C LEU A 247 5.40 -16.49 -19.09
N ARG A 248 4.53 -16.85 -20.03
CA ARG A 248 3.43 -15.99 -20.49
C ARG A 248 2.11 -16.45 -19.89
N THR A 249 1.75 -16.03 -18.67
CA THR A 249 0.46 -16.41 -18.05
C THR A 249 -0.57 -15.31 -18.21
N THR A 250 -1.86 -15.65 -18.18
CA THR A 250 -2.90 -14.66 -17.94
C THR A 250 -2.67 -13.99 -16.57
N GLY A 251 -2.99 -12.70 -16.47
CA GLY A 251 -2.85 -11.91 -15.25
C GLY A 251 -3.72 -12.42 -14.11
N TYR A 252 -3.12 -13.16 -13.18
CA TYR A 252 -3.72 -13.48 -11.88
C TYR A 252 -2.75 -13.08 -10.76
N ALA A 253 -3.29 -12.58 -9.67
CA ALA A 253 -2.54 -12.25 -8.47
C ALA A 253 -3.38 -12.54 -7.23
N GLY A 254 -2.74 -12.92 -6.12
CA GLY A 254 -3.48 -13.21 -4.90
C GLY A 254 -2.61 -13.35 -3.67
N TYR A 255 -3.29 -13.40 -2.52
CA TYR A 255 -2.71 -13.55 -1.20
C TYR A 255 -3.32 -14.79 -0.55
N SER A 256 -2.46 -15.65 -0.02
CA SER A 256 -2.89 -16.78 0.80
C SER A 256 -2.29 -16.64 2.20
N VAL A 257 -3.04 -17.08 3.20
CA VAL A 257 -2.51 -17.26 4.55
C VAL A 257 -1.54 -18.43 4.52
N LEU A 258 -0.29 -18.19 4.91
CA LEU A 258 0.68 -19.28 5.05
C LEU A 258 0.17 -20.32 6.05
N TYR A 259 0.32 -21.61 5.72
CA TYR A 259 -0.16 -22.74 6.52
C TYR A 259 -1.70 -22.81 6.64
N ALA A 260 -2.41 -22.37 5.61
CA ALA A 260 -3.87 -22.54 5.51
C ALA A 260 -4.31 -23.95 5.07
N ASP A 261 -3.36 -24.80 4.66
CA ASP A 261 -3.53 -26.16 4.16
C ASP A 261 -3.23 -27.27 5.20
#